data_AF-A0A9E5R248-F1
#
_entry.id   AF-A0A9E5R248-F1
#
_cell.length_a   1.000
_cell.length_b   1.000
_cell.length_c   1.000
_cell.angle_alpha   90.00
_cell.angle_beta   90.00
_cell.angle_gamma   90.00
#
_symmetry.space_group_name_H-M   'P 1'
#
loop_
_entity.id
_entity.type
_entity.pdbx_description
1 polymer ?
#
loop_
_entity_poly.entity_id
_entity_poly.type
_entity_poly.pdbx_seq_one_letter_code
_entity_poly.pdbx_strand_id
1 'polypeptide(L)'
;MFEELGGFDERLTDAEDFDLAVRATEAGISIYFDPGIAAWHDDFITCQTYIRRQRQYAAAHRKLMDLKPELYARYAQHQARPPKGLKKMVYLFFGQKYWVRTIDGRNWLRALPRSWRYRVYDWVITALGCISRKKID
;
A
#
# COMPACT_ATOMS: atom_id res chain seq x y z
N MET A 1 2.28 -16.60 -23.80
CA MET A 1 1.61 -15.59 -22.94
C MET A 1 2.55 -14.56 -22.30
N PHE A 2 3.40 -14.89 -21.32
CA PHE A 2 4.24 -13.87 -20.65
C PHE A 2 5.16 -13.12 -21.63
N GLU A 3 5.83 -13.86 -22.52
CA GLU A 3 6.70 -13.30 -23.57
C GLU A 3 5.90 -12.52 -24.63
N GLU A 4 4.69 -12.98 -24.98
CA GLU A 4 3.79 -12.30 -25.92
C GLU A 4 3.33 -10.93 -25.38
N LEU A 5 3.21 -10.79 -24.06
CA LEU A 5 2.94 -9.52 -23.41
C LEU A 5 4.19 -8.62 -23.29
N GLY A 6 5.37 -9.10 -23.67
CA GLY A 6 6.64 -8.39 -23.51
C GLY A 6 7.22 -8.46 -22.10
N GLY A 7 6.81 -9.43 -21.29
CA GLY A 7 7.33 -9.65 -19.94
C GLY A 7 7.04 -8.54 -18.94
N PHE A 8 7.87 -8.43 -17.90
CA PHE A 8 7.86 -7.32 -16.95
C PHE A 8 8.62 -6.12 -17.52
N ASP A 9 8.14 -4.91 -17.21
CA ASP A 9 8.86 -3.68 -17.56
C ASP A 9 10.04 -3.51 -16.61
N GLU A 10 11.27 -3.69 -17.11
CA GLU A 10 12.52 -3.63 -16.33
C GLU A 10 12.75 -2.27 -15.65
N ARG A 11 12.03 -1.23 -16.08
CA ARG A 11 12.06 0.08 -15.41
C ARG A 11 11.30 0.06 -14.10
N LEU A 12 10.47 -0.95 -13.83
CA LEU A 12 9.73 -1.13 -12.58
C LEU A 12 10.47 -2.12 -11.68
N THR A 13 10.43 -1.85 -10.38
CA THR A 13 10.99 -2.73 -9.33
C THR A 13 9.93 -3.18 -8.34
N ASP A 14 8.72 -2.65 -8.50
CA ASP A 14 7.51 -2.91 -7.74
C ASP A 14 6.34 -2.38 -8.61
N ALA A 15 5.13 -2.91 -8.44
CA ALA A 15 3.96 -2.70 -9.29
C ALA A 15 4.07 -3.21 -10.76
N GLU A 16 5.10 -4.00 -11.10
CA GLU A 16 5.23 -4.67 -12.39
C GLU A 16 4.18 -5.77 -12.61
N ASP A 17 3.75 -6.40 -11.52
CA ASP A 17 2.67 -7.39 -11.50
C ASP A 17 1.33 -6.77 -11.90
N PHE A 18 1.03 -5.60 -11.34
CA PHE A 18 -0.15 -4.82 -11.68
C PHE A 18 -0.11 -4.36 -13.14
N ASP A 19 1.02 -3.85 -13.62
CA ASP A 19 1.20 -3.46 -15.02
C ASP A 19 0.97 -4.65 -15.98
N LEU A 20 1.56 -5.81 -15.66
CA LEU A 20 1.39 -7.02 -16.46
C LEU A 20 -0.07 -7.50 -16.45
N ALA A 21 -0.72 -7.50 -15.29
CA ALA A 21 -2.12 -7.91 -15.17
C ALA A 21 -3.07 -7.01 -15.97
N VAL A 22 -2.83 -5.70 -15.98
CA VAL A 22 -3.60 -4.77 -16.81
C VAL A 22 -3.38 -5.04 -18.29
N ARG A 23 -2.13 -5.19 -18.75
CA ARG A 23 -1.83 -5.53 -20.15
C ARG A 23 -2.47 -6.86 -20.58
N ALA A 24 -2.42 -7.87 -19.71
CA ALA A 24 -3.09 -9.15 -19.96
C ALA A 24 -4.60 -8.96 -20.14
N THR A 25 -5.23 -8.19 -19.23
CA THR A 25 -6.66 -7.89 -19.28
C THR A 25 -7.04 -7.13 -20.56
N GLU A 26 -6.26 -6.12 -20.95
CA GLU A 26 -6.49 -5.35 -22.18
C GLU A 26 -6.28 -6.19 -23.45
N ALA A 27 -5.43 -7.22 -23.39
CA ALA A 27 -5.24 -8.21 -24.46
C ALA A 27 -6.35 -9.28 -24.51
N GLY A 28 -7.38 -9.19 -23.65
CA GLY A 28 -8.46 -10.17 -23.58
C GLY A 28 -8.06 -11.50 -22.92
N ILE A 29 -6.92 -11.53 -22.23
CA ILE A 29 -6.46 -12.71 -21.48
C ILE A 29 -7.20 -12.73 -20.14
N SER A 30 -7.86 -13.85 -19.85
CA SER A 30 -8.60 -14.03 -18.61
C SER A 30 -7.67 -14.34 -17.44
N ILE A 31 -7.87 -13.66 -16.31
CA ILE A 31 -7.17 -13.89 -15.05
C ILE A 31 -8.14 -14.59 -14.10
N TYR A 32 -7.74 -15.76 -13.59
CA TYR A 32 -8.58 -16.59 -12.72
C TYR A 32 -8.03 -16.63 -11.29
N PHE A 33 -8.94 -16.71 -10.33
CA PHE A 33 -8.63 -16.98 -8.93
C PHE A 33 -9.15 -18.36 -8.56
N ASP A 34 -8.27 -19.23 -8.06
CA ASP A 34 -8.62 -20.56 -7.57
C ASP A 34 -8.35 -20.65 -6.06
N PRO A 35 -9.39 -20.75 -5.21
CA PRO A 35 -9.22 -20.84 -3.77
C PRO A 35 -8.55 -22.15 -3.30
N GLY A 36 -8.45 -23.18 -4.17
CA GLY A 36 -7.73 -24.41 -3.91
C GLY A 36 -6.21 -24.29 -4.04
N ILE A 37 -5.72 -23.22 -4.69
CA ILE A 37 -4.29 -22.92 -4.79
C ILE A 37 -3.88 -22.08 -3.59
N ALA A 38 -3.08 -22.67 -2.69
CA ALA A 38 -2.55 -22.00 -1.51
C ALA A 38 -1.04 -21.79 -1.64
N ALA A 39 -0.58 -20.61 -1.23
CA ALA A 39 0.82 -20.27 -1.08
C ALA A 39 1.08 -19.76 0.35
N TRP A 40 2.29 -20.00 0.85
CA TRP A 40 2.72 -19.56 2.18
C TRP A 40 3.83 -18.52 2.05
N HIS A 41 3.75 -17.46 2.87
CA HIS A 41 4.78 -16.42 2.97
C HIS A 41 5.17 -16.23 4.44
N ASP A 42 6.47 -16.36 4.73
CA ASP A 42 7.03 -16.02 6.03
C ASP A 42 7.27 -14.51 6.15
N ASP A 43 6.19 -13.73 6.22
CA ASP A 43 6.29 -12.27 6.36
C ASP A 43 6.04 -11.82 7.81
N PHE A 44 7.13 -11.45 8.49
CA PHE A 44 7.07 -10.92 9.86
C PHE A 44 6.81 -9.42 9.83
N ILE A 45 5.53 -9.06 9.89
CA ILE A 45 5.08 -7.68 9.75
C ILE A 45 5.04 -6.97 11.12
N THR A 46 5.70 -5.82 11.19
CA THR A 46 5.57 -4.81 12.26
C THR A 46 4.80 -3.60 11.71
N CYS A 47 4.29 -2.73 12.57
CA CYS A 47 3.70 -1.46 12.15
C CYS A 47 4.70 -0.64 11.31
N GLN A 48 5.95 -0.57 11.75
CA GLN A 48 7.01 0.11 11.01
C GLN A 48 7.24 -0.50 9.62
N THR A 49 7.44 -1.82 9.52
CA THR A 49 7.72 -2.47 8.23
C THR A 49 6.52 -2.39 7.30
N TYR A 50 5.30 -2.49 7.81
CA TYR A 50 4.08 -2.31 7.04
C TYR A 50 3.95 -0.90 6.46
N ILE A 51 4.18 0.14 7.28
CA ILE A 51 4.13 1.52 6.82
C ILE A 51 5.21 1.78 5.76
N ARG A 52 6.42 1.22 5.95
CA ARG A 52 7.49 1.30 4.95
C ARG A 52 7.05 0.68 3.62
N ARG A 53 6.44 -0.50 3.65
CA ARG A 53 5.94 -1.18 2.44
C ARG A 53 4.85 -0.37 1.74
N GLN A 54 3.92 0.22 2.49
CA GLN A 54 2.91 1.13 1.93
C GLN A 54 3.53 2.34 1.20
N ARG A 55 4.61 2.91 1.73
CA ARG A 55 5.35 3.99 1.06
C ARG A 55 6.06 3.53 -0.20
N GLN A 56 6.63 2.32 -0.19
CA GLN A 56 7.27 1.71 -1.35
C GLN A 56 6.25 1.50 -2.46
N TYR A 57 5.09 0.92 -2.15
CA TYR A 57 3.97 0.79 -3.10
C TYR A 57 3.51 2.14 -3.64
N ALA A 58 3.32 3.14 -2.77
CA ALA A 58 2.90 4.47 -3.23
C ALA A 58 3.94 5.12 -4.17
N ALA A 59 5.24 4.92 -3.92
CA ALA A 59 6.30 5.39 -4.80
C ALA A 59 6.34 4.62 -6.13
N ALA A 60 6.16 3.30 -6.09
CA ALA A 60 6.12 2.44 -7.27
C ALA A 60 4.95 2.78 -8.19
N HIS A 61 3.76 2.94 -7.63
CA HIS A 61 2.57 3.35 -8.37
C HIS A 61 2.72 4.77 -8.96
N ARG A 62 3.40 5.70 -8.27
CA ARG A 62 3.73 7.01 -8.85
C ARG A 62 4.67 6.86 -10.05
N LYS A 63 5.72 6.05 -9.92
CA LYS A 63 6.65 5.77 -11.03
C LYS A 63 5.92 5.16 -12.23
N LEU A 64 5.03 4.20 -11.99
CA LEU A 64 4.23 3.60 -13.06
C LEU A 64 3.31 4.63 -13.71
N MET A 65 2.69 5.52 -12.94
CA MET A 65 1.86 6.61 -13.47
C MET A 65 2.66 7.59 -14.34
N ASP A 66 3.91 7.89 -13.96
CA ASP A 66 4.80 8.74 -14.74
C ASP A 66 5.24 8.04 -16.07
N LEU A 67 5.41 6.71 -16.05
CA LEU A 67 5.81 5.92 -17.22
C LEU A 67 4.65 5.61 -18.17
N LYS A 68 3.44 5.41 -17.64
CA LYS A 68 2.24 4.95 -18.35
C LYS A 68 0.99 5.71 -17.87
N PRO A 69 0.90 7.03 -18.13
CA PRO A 69 -0.21 7.86 -17.64
C PRO A 69 -1.59 7.41 -18.15
N GLU A 70 -1.64 6.85 -19.35
CA GLU A 70 -2.85 6.29 -19.97
C GLU A 70 -3.48 5.16 -19.15
N LEU A 71 -2.66 4.35 -18.47
CA LEU A 71 -3.13 3.27 -17.61
C LEU A 71 -3.93 3.83 -16.45
N TYR A 72 -3.45 4.90 -15.80
CA TYR A 72 -4.12 5.51 -14.65
C TYR A 72 -5.31 6.41 -15.02
N ALA A 73 -5.42 6.83 -16.28
CA ALA A 73 -6.64 7.45 -16.79
C ALA A 73 -7.80 6.46 -16.80
N ARG A 74 -7.52 5.16 -17.02
CA ARG A 74 -8.51 4.08 -17.01
C ARG A 74 -8.67 3.42 -15.64
N TYR A 75 -7.57 3.26 -14.90
CA TYR A 75 -7.52 2.52 -13.62
C TYR A 75 -7.06 3.43 -12.47
N ALA A 76 -7.96 4.27 -11.95
CA ALA A 76 -7.65 5.29 -10.94
C ALA A 76 -7.58 4.78 -9.48
N GLN A 77 -7.59 3.46 -9.25
CA GLN A 77 -7.76 2.86 -7.91
C GLN A 77 -6.62 3.17 -6.93
N HIS A 78 -5.42 3.48 -7.41
CA HIS A 78 -4.25 3.81 -6.58
C HIS A 78 -3.98 5.33 -6.44
N GLN A 79 -4.91 6.20 -6.89
CA GLN A 79 -4.74 7.64 -6.72
C GLN A 79 -4.98 8.09 -5.27
N ALA A 80 -3.91 8.49 -4.58
CA ALA A 80 -3.99 9.00 -3.22
C ALA A 80 -4.75 10.33 -3.18
N ARG A 81 -5.80 10.41 -2.36
CA ARG A 81 -6.54 11.66 -2.11
C ARG A 81 -6.05 12.31 -0.82
N PRO A 82 -5.63 13.59 -0.84
CA PRO A 82 -5.18 14.26 0.37
C PRO A 82 -6.33 14.44 1.36
N PRO A 83 -6.10 14.23 2.67
CA PRO A 83 -7.12 14.44 3.68
C PRO A 83 -7.47 15.93 3.82
N LYS A 84 -8.76 16.22 4.05
CA LYS A 84 -9.28 17.58 4.25
C LYS A 84 -9.94 17.72 5.63
N GLY A 85 -10.02 18.96 6.13
CA GLY A 85 -10.73 19.32 7.37
C GLY A 85 -10.24 18.55 8.60
N LEU A 86 -11.17 18.11 9.46
CA LEU A 86 -10.88 17.42 10.71
C LEU A 86 -10.02 16.16 10.52
N LYS A 87 -10.18 15.44 9.41
CA LYS A 87 -9.36 14.26 9.10
C LYS A 87 -7.87 14.60 9.01
N LYS A 88 -7.52 15.79 8.50
CA LYS A 88 -6.13 16.26 8.46
C LYS A 88 -5.57 16.39 9.88
N MET A 89 -6.35 16.94 10.83
CA MET A 89 -5.91 17.09 12.22
C MET A 89 -5.69 15.72 12.88
N VAL A 90 -6.61 14.77 12.67
CA VAL A 90 -6.46 13.38 13.14
C VAL A 90 -5.15 12.78 12.62
N TYR A 91 -4.87 12.88 11.32
CA TYR A 91 -3.65 12.32 10.75
C TYR A 91 -2.38 13.07 11.14
N LEU A 92 -2.45 14.37 11.46
CA LEU A 92 -1.29 15.10 12.02
C LEU A 92 -0.95 14.60 13.43
N PHE A 93 -1.96 14.28 14.23
CA PHE A 93 -1.77 13.75 15.58
C PHE A 93 -1.28 12.29 15.57
N PHE A 94 -1.89 11.42 14.76
CA PHE A 94 -1.47 10.02 14.63
C PHE A 94 -0.24 9.83 13.74
N GLY A 95 0.16 10.85 12.98
CA GLY A 95 1.35 10.87 12.13
C GLY A 95 2.69 11.09 12.86
N GLN A 96 2.79 10.66 14.12
CA GLN A 96 3.98 10.84 14.96
C GLN A 96 4.64 9.49 15.25
N LYS A 97 5.98 9.44 15.28
CA LYS A 97 6.75 8.19 15.52
C LYS A 97 6.41 7.51 16.84
N TYR A 98 5.95 8.27 17.83
CA TYR A 98 5.49 7.77 19.12
C TYR A 98 4.49 6.60 18.98
N TRP A 99 3.54 6.74 18.05
CA TRP A 99 2.51 5.72 17.84
C TRP A 99 3.09 4.42 17.29
N VAL A 100 4.01 4.49 16.33
CA VAL A 100 4.68 3.31 15.77
C VAL A 100 5.48 2.59 16.85
N ARG A 101 6.32 3.32 17.60
CA ARG A 101 7.10 2.74 18.71
C ARG A 101 6.21 2.08 19.77
N THR A 102 5.07 2.69 20.04
CA THR A 102 4.08 2.14 20.96
C THR A 102 3.49 0.83 20.44
N ILE A 103 3.09 0.78 19.16
CA ILE A 103 2.46 -0.39 18.55
C ILE A 103 3.43 -1.57 18.43
N ASP A 104 4.68 -1.30 18.04
CA ASP A 104 5.69 -2.34 17.83
C ASP A 104 6.38 -2.79 19.12
N GLY A 105 6.42 -1.94 20.15
CA GLY A 105 6.97 -2.27 21.46
C GLY A 105 5.94 -2.88 22.40
N ARG A 106 5.64 -2.18 23.50
CA ARG A 106 4.76 -2.68 24.59
C ARG A 106 3.28 -2.81 24.19
N ASN A 107 2.84 -2.10 23.14
CA ASN A 107 1.49 -2.13 22.56
C ASN A 107 0.36 -2.09 23.60
N TRP A 108 0.36 -1.04 24.44
CA TRP A 108 -0.69 -0.85 25.46
C TRP A 108 -2.10 -0.74 24.85
N LEU A 109 -2.20 -0.41 23.57
CA LEU A 109 -3.45 -0.41 22.81
C LEU A 109 -4.15 -1.78 22.79
N ARG A 110 -3.46 -2.87 23.15
CA ARG A 110 -4.07 -4.20 23.34
C ARG A 110 -5.09 -4.25 24.48
N ALA A 111 -5.02 -3.32 25.44
CA ALA A 111 -6.02 -3.19 26.49
C ALA A 111 -7.34 -2.53 26.02
N LEU A 112 -7.34 -1.88 24.85
CA LEU A 112 -8.53 -1.26 24.28
C LEU A 112 -9.43 -2.30 23.59
N PRO A 113 -10.75 -2.05 23.49
CA PRO A 113 -11.63 -2.85 22.66
C PRO A 113 -11.13 -2.94 21.22
N ARG A 114 -11.33 -4.11 20.59
CA ARG A 114 -10.83 -4.45 19.25
C ARG A 114 -11.12 -3.38 18.20
N SER A 115 -12.34 -2.84 18.19
CA SER A 115 -12.79 -1.81 17.24
C SER A 115 -11.99 -0.51 17.37
N TRP A 116 -11.77 -0.03 18.59
CA TRP A 116 -10.99 1.18 18.87
C TRP A 116 -9.52 1.00 18.53
N ARG A 117 -8.94 -0.13 18.95
CA ARG A 117 -7.55 -0.47 18.65
C ARG A 117 -7.27 -0.45 17.15
N TYR A 118 -8.09 -1.13 16.35
CA TYR A 118 -7.88 -1.16 14.91
C TYR A 118 -8.12 0.18 14.24
N ARG A 119 -9.02 1.00 14.77
CA ARG A 119 -9.20 2.37 14.28
C ARG A 119 -7.97 3.24 14.52
N VAL A 120 -7.31 3.10 15.68
CA VAL A 120 -6.03 3.76 15.95
C VAL A 120 -4.95 3.25 14.99
N TYR A 121 -4.85 1.94 14.76
CA TYR A 121 -3.88 1.38 13.81
C TYR A 121 -4.11 1.92 12.40
N ASP A 122 -5.35 1.95 11.93
CA ASP A 122 -5.72 2.51 10.63
C ASP A 122 -5.30 3.99 10.50
N TRP A 123 -5.56 4.81 11.52
CA TRP A 123 -5.15 6.21 11.52
C TRP A 123 -3.63 6.39 11.48
N VAL A 124 -2.89 5.61 12.27
CA VAL A 124 -1.42 5.68 12.31
C VAL A 124 -0.82 5.23 10.97
N ILE A 125 -1.28 4.09 10.46
CA ILE A 125 -0.82 3.53 9.19
C ILE A 125 -1.17 4.47 8.04
N THR A 126 -2.41 4.96 7.95
CA THR A 126 -2.82 5.88 6.88
C THR A 126 -2.06 7.20 6.96
N ALA A 127 -1.91 7.76 8.16
CA ALA A 127 -1.19 9.01 8.36
C ALA A 127 0.27 8.91 7.93
N LEU A 128 0.97 7.82 8.28
CA LEU A 128 2.39 7.68 8.01
C LEU A 128 2.69 7.01 6.65
N GLY A 129 1.84 6.12 6.18
CA GLY A 129 2.01 5.38 4.92
C GLY A 129 1.66 6.20 3.69
N CYS A 130 0.52 6.90 3.72
CA CYS A 130 -0.03 7.55 2.54
C CYS A 130 0.09 9.08 2.55
N ILE A 131 0.13 9.70 3.73
CA ILE A 131 -0.05 11.16 3.86
C ILE A 131 1.25 11.87 4.26
N SER A 132 1.96 11.36 5.26
CA SER A 132 3.13 12.02 5.86
C SER A 132 4.44 11.54 5.23
N ARG A 133 5.33 12.50 4.94
CA ARG A 133 6.73 12.23 4.51
C ARG A 133 7.72 12.09 5.67
N LYS A 134 7.28 12.13 6.93
CA LYS A 134 8.19 12.04 8.09
C LYS A 134 8.93 10.69 8.09
N LYS A 135 10.24 10.69 8.33
CA LYS A 135 11.01 9.44 8.55
C LYS A 135 10.42 8.68 9.74
N ILE A 136 10.40 7.35 9.68
CA ILE A 136 9.84 6.51 10.76
C ILE A 136 10.96 5.86 11.58
N ASP A 137 12.14 5.79 10.99
CA ASP A 137 13.46 5.42 11.54
C ASP A 137 13.86 6.27 12.75
#